data_AF-A0A7V4AUV1-F1
#
_entry.id   AF-A0A7V4AUV1-F1
#
_cell.length_a   1.000
_cell.length_b   1.000
_cell.length_c   1.000
_cell.angle_alpha   90.00
_cell.angle_beta   90.00
_cell.angle_gamma   90.00
#
_symmetry.space_group_name_H-M   'P 1'
#
loop_
_entity.id
_entity.type
_entity.pdbx_description
1 polymer ?
#
loop_
_entity_poly.entity_id
_entity_poly.type
_entity_poly.pdbx_seq_one_letter_code
_entity_poly.pdbx_strand_id
1 'polypeptide(L)'
;MRAEKAAEIVASHRQDKIIRAMSDAARWALILAEFAVAYAVFYVSFSRAWPAHIYLRFLMLVPLYHAGAAFGYSGGLLGGLLAILLMVPVLPLAVQSPVYEFDRSSPSILMAFFALFGIFAGGAVGANRKTSRYVDTLSRAFMRIQNEQEPGAALRRACAGKSCS
;
A
#
# COMPACT_ATOMS: atom_id res chain seq x y z
N MET A 1 -31.17 28.84 -7.83
CA MET A 1 -30.55 28.57 -6.51
C MET A 1 -30.72 27.13 -5.99
N ARG A 2 -31.91 26.47 -6.03
CA ARG A 2 -32.02 25.05 -5.57
C ARG A 2 -31.39 24.01 -6.52
N ALA A 3 -31.41 24.26 -7.83
CA ALA A 3 -30.84 23.34 -8.84
C ALA A 3 -29.29 23.30 -8.82
N GLU A 4 -28.64 24.44 -8.55
CA GLU A 4 -27.18 24.52 -8.37
C GLU A 4 -26.69 23.66 -7.21
N LYS A 5 -27.34 23.74 -6.05
CA LYS A 5 -26.98 22.90 -4.89
C LYS A 5 -27.14 21.40 -5.15
N ALA A 6 -28.15 21.00 -5.91
CA ALA A 6 -28.34 19.59 -6.26
C ALA A 6 -27.26 19.09 -7.23
N ALA A 7 -26.84 19.91 -8.20
CA ALA A 7 -25.74 19.58 -9.11
C ALA A 7 -24.40 19.49 -8.38
N GLU A 8 -24.18 20.35 -7.39
CA GLU A 8 -22.96 20.37 -6.56
C GLU A 8 -22.86 19.14 -5.64
N ILE A 9 -23.99 18.70 -5.06
CA ILE A 9 -24.06 17.47 -4.26
C ILE A 9 -23.86 16.23 -5.14
N VAL A 10 -24.41 16.20 -6.36
CA VAL A 10 -24.21 15.09 -7.30
C VAL A 10 -22.77 15.07 -7.85
N ALA A 11 -22.16 16.23 -8.06
CA ALA A 11 -20.76 16.36 -8.46
C ALA A 11 -19.79 15.92 -7.35
N SER A 12 -20.06 16.29 -6.09
CA SER A 12 -19.27 15.82 -4.95
C SER A 12 -19.40 14.32 -4.73
N HIS A 13 -20.61 13.76 -4.82
CA HIS A 13 -20.83 12.31 -4.75
C HIS A 13 -20.23 11.55 -5.95
N ARG A 14 -20.14 12.19 -7.12
CA ARG A 14 -19.49 11.62 -8.30
C ARG A 14 -17.97 11.67 -8.17
N GLN A 15 -17.38 12.73 -7.61
CA GLN A 15 -15.96 12.79 -7.27
C GLN A 15 -15.58 11.78 -6.17
N ASP A 16 -16.40 11.62 -5.13
CA ASP A 16 -16.23 10.59 -4.10
C ASP A 16 -16.25 9.16 -4.69
N LYS A 17 -17.01 8.94 -5.78
CA LYS A 17 -17.06 7.67 -6.52
C LYS A 17 -15.94 7.49 -7.55
N ILE A 18 -15.27 8.55 -7.99
CA ILE A 18 -14.11 8.50 -8.91
C ILE A 18 -12.82 8.29 -8.11
N ILE A 19 -12.73 8.83 -6.90
CA ILE A 19 -11.79 8.39 -5.85
C ILE A 19 -12.29 7.05 -5.25
N ARG A 20 -12.80 6.15 -6.10
CA ARG A 20 -13.14 4.80 -5.71
C ARG A 20 -11.85 4.15 -5.23
N ALA A 21 -11.77 3.94 -3.93
CA ALA A 21 -10.69 3.20 -3.29
C ALA A 21 -10.47 1.90 -4.09
N MET A 22 -9.33 1.81 -4.78
CA MET A 22 -8.93 0.60 -5.49
C MET A 22 -9.11 -0.60 -4.56
N SER A 23 -9.78 -1.64 -5.03
CA SER A 23 -10.09 -2.83 -4.21
C SER A 23 -8.79 -3.45 -3.71
N ASP A 24 -8.84 -4.07 -2.53
CA ASP A 24 -7.65 -4.69 -1.95
C ASP A 24 -7.10 -5.83 -2.81
N ALA A 25 -7.96 -6.52 -3.57
CA ALA A 25 -7.55 -7.50 -4.57
C ALA A 25 -6.74 -6.86 -5.72
N ALA A 26 -7.19 -5.72 -6.24
CA ALA A 26 -6.46 -5.00 -7.29
C ALA A 26 -5.12 -4.45 -6.79
N ARG A 27 -5.05 -4.00 -5.52
CA ARG A 27 -3.80 -3.61 -4.85
C ARG A 27 -2.81 -4.76 -4.78
N TRP A 28 -3.26 -5.93 -4.32
CA TRP A 28 -2.42 -7.12 -4.29
C TRP A 28 -1.98 -7.56 -5.68
N ALA A 29 -2.85 -7.51 -6.69
CA ALA A 29 -2.50 -7.86 -8.06
C ALA A 29 -1.37 -6.98 -8.62
N LEU A 30 -1.42 -5.67 -8.38
CA LEU A 30 -0.36 -4.74 -8.79
C LEU A 30 0.96 -5.02 -8.06
N ILE A 31 0.90 -5.22 -6.74
CA ILE A 31 2.10 -5.54 -5.95
C ILE A 31 2.72 -6.87 -6.40
N LEU A 32 1.91 -7.89 -6.68
CA LEU A 32 2.37 -9.17 -7.21
C LEU A 32 3.01 -9.02 -8.60
N ALA A 33 2.45 -8.16 -9.46
CA ALA A 33 3.04 -7.85 -10.75
C ALA A 33 4.41 -7.17 -10.59
N GLU A 34 4.55 -6.23 -9.64
CA GLU A 34 5.84 -5.61 -9.32
C GLU A 34 6.86 -6.65 -8.80
N PHE A 35 6.44 -7.58 -7.93
CA PHE A 35 7.29 -8.69 -7.49
C PHE A 35 7.74 -9.56 -8.68
N ALA A 36 6.83 -9.88 -9.60
CA ALA A 36 7.15 -10.69 -10.77
C ALA A 36 8.15 -9.99 -11.71
N VAL A 37 7.95 -8.69 -11.97
CA VAL A 37 8.86 -7.89 -12.80
C VAL A 37 10.24 -7.76 -12.13
N ALA A 38 10.28 -7.44 -10.84
CA ALA A 38 11.52 -7.33 -10.09
C ALA A 38 12.31 -8.65 -10.11
N TYR A 39 11.61 -9.76 -9.90
CA TYR A 39 12.19 -11.10 -9.96
C TYR A 39 12.72 -11.44 -11.36
N ALA A 40 11.95 -11.14 -12.42
CA ALA A 40 12.37 -11.37 -13.79
C ALA A 40 13.63 -10.59 -14.17
N VAL A 41 13.69 -9.30 -13.80
CA VAL A 41 14.87 -8.45 -14.02
C VAL A 41 16.09 -9.01 -13.30
N PHE A 42 15.94 -9.39 -12.04
CA PHE A 42 17.01 -10.01 -11.27
C PHE A 42 17.48 -11.32 -11.92
N TYR A 43 16.57 -12.23 -12.24
CA TYR A 43 16.86 -13.52 -12.85
C TYR A 43 17.59 -13.40 -14.21
N VAL A 44 17.15 -12.47 -15.06
CA VAL A 44 17.81 -12.20 -16.35
C VAL A 44 19.19 -11.58 -16.13
N SER A 45 19.31 -10.60 -15.23
CA SER A 45 20.61 -9.96 -14.95
C SER A 45 21.64 -10.97 -14.44
N PHE A 46 21.16 -11.94 -13.66
CA PHE A 46 21.97 -12.97 -13.06
C PHE A 46 22.36 -14.05 -14.08
N SER A 47 21.41 -14.57 -14.86
CA SER A 47 21.68 -15.57 -15.90
C SER A 47 22.62 -15.06 -17.00
N ARG A 48 22.64 -13.74 -17.24
CA ARG A 48 23.57 -13.08 -18.17
C ARG A 48 24.83 -12.52 -17.51
N ALA A 49 25.06 -12.81 -16.23
CA ALA A 49 26.23 -12.36 -15.46
C ALA A 49 26.52 -10.85 -15.58
N TRP A 50 25.46 -10.02 -15.53
CA TRP A 50 25.63 -8.57 -15.60
C TRP A 50 26.44 -8.06 -14.40
N PRO A 51 27.36 -7.09 -14.58
CA PRO A 51 28.19 -6.59 -13.49
C PRO A 51 27.37 -5.97 -12.33
N ALA A 52 26.14 -5.51 -12.61
CA ALA A 52 25.27 -4.88 -11.62
C ALA A 52 24.28 -5.85 -10.92
N HIS A 53 24.35 -7.17 -11.15
CA HIS A 53 23.40 -8.14 -10.58
C HIS A 53 23.32 -8.08 -9.04
N ILE A 54 24.43 -7.74 -8.37
CA ILE A 54 24.52 -7.55 -6.91
C ILE A 54 23.63 -6.41 -6.41
N TYR A 55 23.42 -5.37 -7.22
CA TYR A 55 22.56 -4.23 -6.86
C TYR A 55 21.11 -4.47 -7.26
N LEU A 56 20.87 -5.16 -8.38
CA LEU A 56 19.53 -5.40 -8.92
C LEU A 56 18.64 -6.26 -8.01
N ARG A 57 19.22 -7.10 -7.13
CA ARG A 57 18.45 -7.83 -6.11
C ARG A 57 17.71 -6.92 -5.13
N PHE A 58 18.19 -5.69 -4.90
CA PHE A 58 17.52 -4.73 -4.02
C PHE A 58 16.30 -4.07 -4.67
N LEU A 59 16.06 -4.29 -5.97
CA LEU A 59 14.83 -3.86 -6.63
C LEU A 59 13.59 -4.51 -5.99
N MET A 60 13.76 -5.68 -5.36
CA MET A 60 12.75 -6.39 -4.57
C MET A 60 12.24 -5.57 -3.35
N LEU A 61 12.99 -4.56 -2.91
CA LEU A 61 12.58 -3.69 -1.80
C LEU A 61 11.42 -2.78 -2.17
N VAL A 62 11.28 -2.41 -3.44
CA VAL A 62 10.19 -1.54 -3.92
C VAL A 62 8.82 -2.19 -3.73
N PRO A 63 8.54 -3.38 -4.31
CA PRO A 63 7.25 -4.04 -4.10
C PRO A 63 7.03 -4.42 -2.63
N LEU A 64 8.10 -4.74 -1.90
CA LEU A 64 8.03 -5.05 -0.47
C LEU A 64 7.62 -3.83 0.36
N TYR A 65 8.16 -2.65 0.05
CA TYR A 65 7.74 -1.39 0.65
C TYR A 65 6.29 -1.08 0.30
N HIS A 66 5.86 -1.25 -0.95
CA HIS A 66 4.47 -1.03 -1.36
C HIS A 66 3.51 -1.99 -0.64
N ALA A 67 3.87 -3.26 -0.47
CA ALA A 67 3.10 -4.23 0.31
C ALA A 67 2.94 -3.79 1.78
N GLY A 68 4.04 -3.40 2.43
CA GLY A 68 4.02 -2.86 3.80
C GLY A 68 3.21 -1.57 3.93
N ALA A 69 3.38 -0.63 3.00
CA ALA A 69 2.67 0.65 3.02
C ALA A 69 1.18 0.53 2.72
N ALA A 70 0.77 -0.48 1.93
CA ALA A 70 -0.62 -0.71 1.57
C ALA A 70 -1.41 -1.46 2.65
N PHE A 71 -0.82 -2.51 3.23
CA PHE A 71 -1.54 -3.42 4.14
C PHE A 71 -1.03 -3.39 5.59
N GLY A 72 0.09 -2.72 5.88
CA GLY A 72 0.71 -2.66 7.20
C GLY A 72 1.55 -3.90 7.50
N TYR A 73 1.60 -4.28 8.78
CA TYR A 73 2.37 -5.46 9.22
C TYR A 73 2.04 -6.74 8.44
N SER A 74 0.77 -6.98 8.12
CA SER A 74 0.37 -8.17 7.35
C SER A 74 0.94 -8.17 5.93
N GLY A 75 0.90 -7.03 5.23
CA GLY A 75 1.52 -6.88 3.90
C GLY A 75 3.03 -6.95 3.94
N GLY A 76 3.64 -6.37 4.97
CA GLY A 76 5.08 -6.44 5.20
C GLY A 76 5.57 -7.86 5.43
N LEU A 77 4.85 -8.63 6.26
CA LEU A 77 5.19 -10.01 6.58
C LEU A 77 4.93 -10.96 5.41
N LEU A 78 3.77 -10.86 4.75
CA LEU A 78 3.47 -11.66 3.55
C LEU A 78 4.39 -11.32 2.38
N GLY A 79 4.66 -10.03 2.15
CA GLY A 79 5.60 -9.58 1.12
C GLY A 79 7.02 -10.02 1.41
N GLY A 80 7.44 -9.99 2.68
CA GLY A 80 8.78 -10.45 3.09
C GLY A 80 8.96 -11.95 2.87
N LEU A 81 7.96 -12.75 3.26
CA LEU A 81 7.94 -14.19 2.98
C LEU A 81 7.95 -14.48 1.48
N LEU A 82 7.17 -13.75 0.69
CA LEU A 82 7.15 -13.90 -0.77
C LEU A 82 8.50 -13.57 -1.40
N ALA A 83 9.16 -12.49 -0.96
CA ALA A 83 10.48 -12.10 -1.42
C ALA A 83 11.53 -13.19 -1.12
N ILE A 84 11.48 -13.76 0.08
CA ILE A 84 12.36 -14.87 0.48
C ILE A 84 12.10 -16.09 -0.40
N LEU A 85 10.83 -16.50 -0.55
CA LEU A 85 10.45 -17.67 -1.34
C LEU A 85 10.91 -17.57 -2.79
N LEU A 86 10.80 -16.38 -3.39
CA LEU A 86 11.28 -16.11 -4.75
C LEU A 86 12.81 -16.15 -4.87
N MET A 87 13.53 -15.78 -3.80
CA MET A 87 15.00 -15.73 -3.81
C MET A 87 15.66 -17.08 -3.48
N VAL A 88 14.97 -17.99 -2.77
CA VAL A 88 15.44 -19.34 -2.44
C VAL A 88 15.98 -20.13 -3.66
N PRO A 89 15.27 -20.22 -4.81
CA PRO A 89 15.76 -21.00 -5.96
C PRO A 89 16.92 -20.34 -6.71
N VAL A 90 17.20 -19.05 -6.49
CA VAL A 90 18.22 -18.30 -7.24
C VAL A 90 19.52 -18.14 -6.45
N LEU A 91 19.44 -18.09 -5.12
CA LEU A 91 20.62 -18.09 -4.25
C LEU A 91 21.18 -19.51 -4.16
N PRO A 92 22.47 -19.73 -4.42
CA PRO A 92 23.05 -21.05 -4.27
C PRO A 92 23.18 -21.34 -2.78
N LEU A 93 22.22 -22.05 -2.21
CA LEU A 93 22.31 -22.50 -0.82
C LEU A 93 23.36 -23.62 -0.67
N ALA A 94 23.81 -24.24 -1.77
CA ALA A 94 24.65 -25.44 -1.73
C ALA A 94 25.87 -25.47 -2.67
N VAL A 95 25.90 -24.70 -3.77
CA VAL A 95 26.96 -24.83 -4.80
C VAL A 95 27.66 -23.49 -5.03
N GLN A 96 28.89 -23.36 -4.55
CA GLN A 96 29.78 -22.27 -4.94
C GLN A 96 30.01 -22.37 -6.45
N SER A 97 29.40 -21.47 -7.21
CA SER A 97 29.77 -21.28 -8.61
C SER A 97 30.78 -20.15 -8.69
N PRO A 98 31.78 -20.20 -9.59
CA PRO A 98 32.80 -19.16 -9.72
C PRO A 98 32.24 -17.80 -10.17
N VAL A 99 30.98 -17.75 -10.62
CA VAL A 99 30.24 -16.50 -10.90
C VAL A 99 29.60 -15.92 -9.62
N TYR A 100 29.66 -16.69 -8.53
CA TYR A 100 29.00 -16.46 -7.26
C TYR A 100 30.08 -16.32 -6.20
N GLU A 101 30.78 -15.19 -6.18
CA GLU A 101 31.58 -14.75 -5.03
C GLU A 101 30.66 -14.33 -3.87
N PHE A 102 29.76 -15.22 -3.48
CA PHE A 102 28.96 -15.06 -2.29
C PHE A 102 29.66 -15.81 -1.18
N ASP A 103 30.08 -15.08 -0.15
CA ASP A 103 30.41 -15.71 1.12
C ASP A 103 29.19 -16.52 1.58
N ARG A 104 29.43 -17.69 2.18
CA ARG A 104 28.42 -18.71 2.51
C ARG A 104 27.29 -18.15 3.40
N SER A 105 27.58 -17.07 4.13
CA SER A 105 26.68 -16.36 5.04
C SER A 105 25.77 -15.34 4.33
N SER A 106 26.16 -14.84 3.15
CA SER A 106 25.51 -13.70 2.49
C SER A 106 24.06 -13.94 2.02
N PRO A 107 23.64 -15.14 1.56
CA PRO A 107 22.24 -15.41 1.25
C PRO A 107 21.33 -15.30 2.48
N SER A 108 21.78 -15.85 3.62
CA SER A 108 21.02 -15.85 4.87
C SER A 108 20.83 -14.44 5.42
N ILE A 109 21.88 -13.61 5.36
CA ILE A 109 21.83 -12.20 5.76
C ILE A 109 20.84 -11.43 4.88
N LEU A 110 20.84 -11.68 3.56
CA LEU A 110 19.92 -11.03 2.63
C LEU A 110 18.46 -11.42 2.90
N MET A 111 18.19 -12.69 3.19
CA MET A 111 16.84 -13.15 3.56
C MET A 111 16.36 -12.51 4.86
N ALA A 112 17.22 -12.45 5.89
CA ALA A 112 16.92 -11.77 7.14
C ALA A 112 16.64 -10.28 6.92
N PHE A 113 17.42 -9.63 6.05
CA PHE A 113 17.22 -8.24 5.68
C PHE A 113 15.85 -7.99 5.02
N PHE A 114 15.42 -8.82 4.07
CA PHE A 114 14.09 -8.69 3.48
C PHE A 114 12.97 -8.89 4.49
N ALA A 115 13.08 -9.87 5.38
CA ALA A 115 12.09 -10.06 6.45
C ALA A 115 11.99 -8.82 7.36
N LEU A 116 13.13 -8.34 7.85
CA LEU A 116 13.18 -7.18 8.75
C LEU A 116 12.70 -5.90 8.05
N PHE A 117 13.08 -5.69 6.79
CA PHE A 117 12.62 -4.55 6.01
C PHE A 117 11.11 -4.59 5.78
N GLY A 118 10.55 -5.77 5.46
CA GLY A 118 9.10 -5.94 5.32
C GLY A 118 8.35 -5.59 6.61
N ILE A 119 8.83 -6.10 7.76
CA ILE A 119 8.27 -5.78 9.08
C ILE A 119 8.37 -4.28 9.37
N PHE A 120 9.54 -3.68 9.13
CA PHE A 120 9.77 -2.25 9.36
C PHE A 120 8.89 -1.37 8.47
N ALA A 121 8.80 -1.65 7.17
CA ALA A 121 7.93 -0.91 6.25
C ALA A 121 6.46 -1.06 6.64
N GLY A 122 6.02 -2.27 6.98
CA GLY A 122 4.66 -2.53 7.44
C GLY A 122 4.31 -1.82 8.75
N GLY A 123 5.26 -1.78 9.69
CA GLY A 123 5.09 -1.18 11.00
C GLY A 123 5.19 0.34 10.99
N ALA A 124 6.28 0.89 10.45
CA ALA A 124 6.52 2.33 10.47
C ALA A 124 5.65 3.09 9.45
N VAL A 125 5.50 2.57 8.23
CA VAL A 125 4.82 3.30 7.14
C VAL A 125 3.34 2.94 7.10
N GLY A 126 3.02 1.66 7.17
CA GLY A 126 1.65 1.19 7.11
C GLY A 126 0.82 1.58 8.35
N ALA A 127 1.40 1.56 9.55
CA ALA A 127 0.67 2.03 10.74
C ALA A 127 0.41 3.54 10.67
N ASN A 128 1.38 4.33 10.21
CA ASN A 128 1.26 5.79 10.15
C ASN A 128 0.22 6.25 9.09
N ARG A 129 0.06 5.49 8.00
CA ARG A 129 -1.03 5.71 7.03
C ARG A 129 -2.41 5.36 7.57
N LYS A 130 -2.52 4.28 8.36
CA LYS A 130 -3.79 3.87 8.96
C LYS A 130 -4.22 4.84 10.07
N THR A 131 -3.30 5.32 10.89
CA THR A 131 -3.58 6.35 11.91
C THR A 131 -3.99 7.67 11.26
N SER A 132 -3.31 8.13 10.20
CA SER A 132 -3.71 9.33 9.47
C SER A 132 -5.12 9.23 8.90
N ARG A 133 -5.48 8.11 8.23
CA ARG A 133 -6.86 7.90 7.74
C ARG A 133 -7.89 7.83 8.86
N TYR A 134 -7.54 7.23 9.99
CA TYR A 134 -8.43 7.14 11.14
C TYR A 134 -8.71 8.52 11.75
N VAL A 135 -7.68 9.36 11.88
CA VAL A 135 -7.81 10.76 12.32
C VAL A 135 -8.65 11.58 11.35
N ASP A 136 -8.43 11.43 10.03
CA ASP A 136 -9.26 12.11 9.02
C ASP A 136 -10.73 11.68 9.08
N THR A 137 -10.98 10.39 9.34
CA THR A 137 -12.34 9.85 9.44
C THR A 137 -13.04 10.35 10.70
N LEU A 138 -12.33 10.37 11.84
CA LEU A 138 -12.82 10.96 13.09
C LEU A 138 -13.09 12.45 12.93
N SER A 139 -12.19 13.21 12.30
CA SER A 139 -12.38 14.64 12.03
C SER A 139 -13.65 14.89 11.21
N ARG A 140 -13.88 14.12 10.14
CA ARG A 140 -15.11 14.20 9.34
C ARG A 140 -16.36 13.83 10.13
N ALA A 141 -16.27 12.84 11.02
CA ALA A 141 -17.38 12.46 11.90
C ALA A 141 -17.71 13.57 12.90
N PHE A 142 -16.71 14.19 13.53
CA PHE A 142 -16.90 15.31 14.47
C PHE A 142 -17.47 16.56 13.80
N MET A 143 -16.97 16.91 12.60
CA MET A 143 -17.51 18.02 11.80
C MET A 143 -18.99 17.82 11.45
N ARG A 144 -19.40 16.57 11.21
CA ARG A 144 -20.80 16.23 10.93
C ARG A 144 -21.68 16.36 12.17
N ILE A 145 -21.20 15.94 13.34
CA ILE A 145 -21.91 16.08 14.62
C ILE A 145 -22.05 17.57 14.99
N GLN A 146 -21.02 18.38 14.81
CA GLN A 146 -21.10 19.83 15.05
C GLN A 146 -22.06 20.54 14.09
N ASN A 147 -22.07 20.17 12.81
CA ASN A 147 -23.05 20.71 11.84
C ASN A 147 -24.51 20.29 12.15
N GLU A 148 -24.73 19.17 12.83
CA GLU A 148 -26.06 18.78 13.32
C GLU A 148 -26.49 19.56 14.56
N GLN A 149 -25.55 20.09 15.33
CA GLN A 149 -25.82 20.92 16.52
C GLN A 149 -26.07 22.40 16.21
N GLU A 150 -25.95 22.87 14.96
CA GLU A 150 -26.36 24.23 14.61
C GLU A 150 -27.89 24.40 14.83
N PRO A 151 -28.33 25.24 15.78
CA PRO A 151 -29.74 25.38 16.12
C PRO A 151 -30.60 25.92 14.96
N GLY A 152 -29.98 26.50 13.93
CA GLY A 152 -30.66 26.95 12.71
C GLY A 152 -30.96 25.84 11.69
N ALA A 153 -30.26 24.71 11.72
CA ALA A 153 -30.43 23.62 10.75
C ALA A 153 -31.67 22.74 11.06
N ALA A 154 -31.95 22.50 12.34
CA ALA A 154 -33.17 21.82 12.78
C ALA A 154 -34.44 22.65 12.47
N LEU A 155 -34.39 23.96 12.73
CA LEU A 155 -35.47 24.91 12.39
C LEU A 155 -35.75 24.98 10.88
N ARG A 156 -34.70 24.98 10.03
CA ARG A 156 -34.87 24.96 8.56
C ARG A 156 -35.44 23.65 8.04
N ARG A 157 -35.13 22.49 8.65
CA ARG A 157 -35.77 21.21 8.29
C ARG A 157 -37.22 21.13 8.78
N ALA A 158 -37.51 21.66 9.97
CA ALA A 158 -38.88 21.76 10.48
C ALA A 158 -39.77 22.65 9.60
N CYS A 159 -39.23 23.79 9.11
CA CYS A 159 -39.93 24.69 8.19
C CYS A 159 -39.95 24.21 6.72
N ALA A 160 -39.15 23.20 6.34
CA ALA A 160 -39.21 22.62 5.00
C ALA A 160 -40.37 21.61 4.81
N GLY A 161 -40.93 21.10 5.92
CA GLY A 161 -42.04 20.14 5.94
C GLY A 161 -43.44 20.74 6.12
N LYS A 162 -43.54 22.05 6.42
CA LYS A 162 -44.81 22.77 6.47
C LYS A 162 -44.62 24.12 5.78
N SER A 163 -45.47 24.40 4.80
CA SER A 163 -45.63 25.74 4.23
C SER A 163 -45.81 26.74 5.36
N CYS A 164 -44.80 27.58 5.61
CA CYS A 164 -45.00 28.82 6.35
C CYS A 164 -45.65 29.82 5.38
N SER A 165 -46.98 29.76 5.35
CA SER A 165 -47.90 30.85 5.02
C SER A 165 -49.15 30.64 5.87
#